data_AF-A0A926F116-F1
#
_entry.id   AF-A0A926F116-F1
#
_cell.length_a   1.000
_cell.length_b   1.000
_cell.length_c   1.000
_cell.angle_alpha   90.00
_cell.angle_beta   90.00
_cell.angle_gamma   90.00
#
_symmetry.space_group_name_H-M   'P 1'
#
loop_
_entity.id
_entity.type
_entity.pdbx_description
1 polymer ?
#
loop_
_entity_poly.entity_id
_entity_poly.type
_entity_poly.pdbx_seq_one_letter_code
_entity_poly.pdbx_strand_id
1 'polypeptide(L)'
;MIGFFIWALFGLVFIGLGIYAFNSSKAVNFWANIKTTVDVVDVKSYNKAVAKLWWIFGTIFILLGLPLLAGQNSPLIIFSALGTMFECIFLIITLRKIEIKYRRK
;
A
#
# COMPACT_ATOMS: atom_id res chain seq x y z
N MET A 1 3.31 -21.44 8.79
CA MET A 1 3.16 -21.64 7.32
C MET A 1 1.84 -21.09 6.79
N ILE A 2 0.66 -21.63 7.15
CA ILE A 2 -0.64 -21.13 6.64
C ILE A 2 -0.81 -19.61 6.85
N GLY A 3 -0.45 -19.09 8.03
CA GLY A 3 -0.53 -17.65 8.31
C GLY A 3 0.30 -16.78 7.35
N PHE A 4 1.50 -17.23 6.97
CA PHE A 4 2.32 -16.51 5.99
C PHE A 4 1.69 -16.53 4.59
N PHE A 5 1.07 -17.64 4.17
CA PHE A 5 0.40 -17.70 2.86
C PHE A 5 -0.79 -16.74 2.79
N ILE A 6 -1.61 -16.69 3.85
CA ILE A 6 -2.71 -15.73 3.96
C ILE A 6 -2.16 -14.30 3.92
N TRP A 7 -1.11 -14.03 4.69
CA TRP A 7 -0.45 -12.73 4.72
C TRP A 7 0.09 -12.31 3.35
N ALA A 8 0.79 -13.21 2.67
CA ALA A 8 1.34 -12.96 1.34
C ALA A 8 0.25 -12.70 0.30
N LEU A 9 -0.90 -13.38 0.41
CA LEU A 9 -2.06 -13.14 -0.45
C LEU A 9 -2.57 -11.69 -0.30
N PHE A 10 -2.67 -11.17 0.92
CA PHE A 10 -3.01 -9.76 1.15
C PHE A 10 -1.96 -8.81 0.56
N GLY A 11 -0.67 -9.12 0.71
CA GLY A 11 0.41 -8.39 0.05
C GLY A 11 0.26 -8.31 -1.48
N LEU A 12 -0.10 -9.43 -2.10
CA LEU A 12 -0.36 -9.50 -3.55
C LEU A 12 -1.59 -8.68 -3.96
N VAL A 13 -2.62 -8.59 -3.13
CA VAL A 13 -3.76 -7.70 -3.37
C VAL A 13 -3.30 -6.24 -3.48
N PHE A 14 -2.42 -5.79 -2.57
CA PHE A 14 -1.86 -4.44 -2.65
C PHE A 14 -1.03 -4.22 -3.92
N ILE A 15 -0.22 -5.20 -4.32
CA ILE A 15 0.52 -5.12 -5.59
C ILE A 15 -0.45 -5.03 -6.78
N GLY A 16 -1.54 -5.81 -6.76
CA GLY A 16 -2.61 -5.76 -7.75
C GLY A 16 -3.29 -4.39 -7.82
N LEU A 17 -3.55 -3.75 -6.68
CA LEU A 17 -4.05 -2.36 -6.63
C LEU A 17 -3.07 -1.38 -7.29
N GLY A 18 -1.76 -1.58 -7.12
CA GLY A 18 -0.74 -0.79 -7.79
C GLY A 18 -0.77 -0.96 -9.32
N ILE A 19 -0.97 -2.19 -9.81
CA ILE A 19 -1.12 -2.47 -11.26
C ILE A 19 -2.37 -1.78 -11.80
N TYR A 20 -3.50 -1.92 -11.09
CA TYR A 20 -4.75 -1.23 -11.44
C TYR A 20 -4.57 0.28 -11.50
N ALA A 21 -3.91 0.88 -10.50
CA ALA A 21 -3.62 2.30 -10.46
C ALA A 21 -2.78 2.74 -11.67
N PHE A 22 -1.73 2.00 -12.01
CA PHE A 22 -0.84 2.31 -13.13
C PHE A 22 -1.58 2.34 -14.48
N ASN A 23 -2.52 1.40 -14.67
CA ASN A 23 -3.26 1.24 -15.92
C ASN A 23 -4.53 2.11 -16.00
N SER A 24 -4.95 2.73 -14.89
CA SER A 24 -6.18 3.54 -14.87
C SER A 24 -6.02 4.84 -15.66
N SER A 25 -7.02 5.13 -16.50
CA SER A 25 -7.15 6.42 -17.22
C SER A 25 -7.78 7.52 -16.37
N LYS A 26 -8.41 7.16 -15.25
CA LYS A 26 -9.03 8.08 -14.28
C LYS A 26 -8.17 8.14 -13.02
N ALA A 27 -8.21 9.28 -12.32
CA ALA A 27 -7.55 9.40 -11.02
C ALA A 27 -8.13 8.34 -10.08
N VAL A 28 -7.26 7.45 -9.58
CA VAL A 28 -7.71 6.40 -8.67
C VAL A 28 -7.99 6.97 -7.29
N ASN A 29 -9.11 6.57 -6.69
CA ASN A 29 -9.36 6.88 -5.30
C ASN A 29 -8.49 5.98 -4.43
N PHE A 30 -7.92 6.53 -3.37
CA PHE A 30 -7.13 5.75 -2.43
C PHE A 30 -7.97 4.85 -1.51
N TRP A 31 -9.19 5.28 -1.15
CA TRP A 31 -10.08 4.54 -0.25
C TRP A 31 -11.52 4.55 -0.74
N ALA A 32 -12.29 3.51 -0.39
CA ALA A 32 -13.59 3.17 -0.97
C ALA A 32 -14.73 4.19 -0.76
N ASN A 33 -14.50 5.29 -0.03
CA ASN A 33 -15.56 6.25 0.28
C ASN A 33 -15.12 7.72 0.30
N ILE A 34 -13.89 8.00 -0.14
CA ILE A 34 -13.45 9.37 -0.36
C ILE A 34 -13.49 9.57 -1.86
N LYS A 35 -14.47 10.34 -2.34
CA LYS A 35 -14.36 10.90 -3.69
C LYS A 35 -13.10 11.76 -3.66
N THR A 36 -12.01 11.29 -4.27
CA THR A 36 -11.03 12.24 -4.77
C THR A 36 -11.67 12.92 -5.98
N THR A 37 -12.65 13.80 -5.72
CA THR A 37 -12.85 15.03 -6.49
C THR A 37 -11.70 15.99 -6.18
N VAL A 38 -10.47 15.46 -6.16
CA VAL A 38 -9.28 16.27 -6.27
C VAL A 38 -9.18 16.49 -7.75
N ASP A 39 -9.40 17.72 -8.18
CA ASP A 39 -9.16 18.11 -9.55
C ASP A 39 -7.65 17.90 -9.78
N VAL A 40 -7.26 16.75 -10.33
CA VAL A 40 -5.86 16.34 -10.44
C VAL A 40 -5.29 16.99 -11.69
N VAL A 41 -4.19 17.74 -11.54
CA VAL A 41 -3.56 18.44 -12.68
C VAL A 41 -3.05 17.45 -13.72
N ASP A 42 -2.40 16.37 -13.26
CA ASP A 42 -1.88 15.29 -14.11
C ASP A 42 -2.26 13.91 -13.53
N VAL A 43 -3.34 13.35 -14.08
CA VAL A 43 -3.88 12.04 -13.70
C VAL A 43 -2.85 10.93 -13.91
N LYS A 44 -2.07 10.96 -14.99
CA LYS A 44 -1.13 9.89 -15.34
C LYS A 44 0.03 9.85 -14.35
N SER A 45 0.59 11.00 -14.01
CA SER A 45 1.68 11.08 -13.04
C SER A 45 1.21 10.78 -11.62
N TYR A 46 0.00 11.21 -11.24
CA TYR A 46 -0.62 10.86 -9.96
C TYR A 46 -0.80 9.33 -9.84
N ASN A 47 -1.43 8.70 -10.83
CA ASN A 47 -1.67 7.27 -10.85
C ASN A 47 -0.37 6.45 -10.79
N LYS A 48 0.69 6.89 -11.49
CA LYS A 48 2.03 6.27 -11.37
C LYS A 48 2.63 6.39 -9.97
N ALA A 49 2.42 7.51 -9.28
CA ALA A 49 2.90 7.69 -7.92
C ALA A 49 2.13 6.79 -6.94
N VAL A 50 0.81 6.70 -7.08
CA VAL A 50 -0.04 5.80 -6.29
C VAL A 50 0.30 4.34 -6.56
N ALA A 51 0.57 3.96 -7.82
CA ALA A 51 1.00 2.62 -8.18
C ALA A 51 2.30 2.22 -7.47
N LYS A 52 3.32 3.09 -7.51
CA LYS A 52 4.59 2.86 -6.80
C LYS A 52 4.39 2.73 -5.29
N LEU A 53 3.52 3.56 -4.70
CA LEU A 53 3.18 3.49 -3.28
C LEU A 53 2.67 2.09 -2.92
N TRP A 54 1.69 1.58 -3.69
CA TRP A 54 1.10 0.26 -3.46
C TRP A 54 2.07 -0.90 -3.70
N TRP A 55 2.94 -0.82 -4.72
CA TRP A 55 3.95 -1.85 -4.97
C TRP A 55 4.99 -1.92 -3.85
N ILE A 56 5.47 -0.78 -3.37
CA ILE A 56 6.41 -0.72 -2.26
C ILE A 56 5.75 -1.25 -0.98
N PHE A 57 4.54 -0.77 -0.67
CA PHE A 57 3.77 -1.23 0.48
C PHE A 57 3.51 -2.73 0.43
N GLY A 58 2.97 -3.25 -0.67
CA GLY A 58 2.71 -4.69 -0.80
C GLY A 58 3.99 -5.53 -0.66
N THR A 59 5.12 -5.06 -1.18
CA THR A 59 6.41 -5.76 -1.05
C THR A 59 6.93 -5.78 0.38
N ILE A 60 6.96 -4.61 1.06
CA ILE A 60 7.41 -4.50 2.44
C ILE A 60 6.49 -5.30 3.36
N PHE A 61 5.17 -5.21 3.17
CA PHE A 61 4.19 -5.99 3.91
C PHE A 61 4.49 -7.49 3.82
N ILE A 62 4.75 -8.04 2.62
CA ILE A 62 5.11 -9.47 2.46
C ILE A 62 6.38 -9.81 3.25
N LEU A 63 7.41 -8.96 3.19
CA LEU A 63 8.66 -9.16 3.92
C LEU A 63 8.45 -9.13 5.45
N LEU A 64 7.60 -8.23 5.94
CA LEU A 64 7.19 -8.18 7.34
C LEU A 64 6.42 -9.43 7.77
N GLY A 65 5.92 -10.23 6.82
CA GLY A 65 5.29 -11.52 7.09
C GLY A 65 6.29 -12.66 7.37
N LEU A 66 7.58 -12.51 7.05
CA LEU A 66 8.57 -13.59 7.21
C LEU A 66 8.64 -14.20 8.62
N PRO A 67 8.51 -13.44 9.73
CA PRO A 67 8.44 -14.01 11.07
C PRO A 67 7.35 -15.06 11.28
N LEU A 68 6.25 -15.06 10.50
CA LEU A 68 5.20 -16.09 10.57
C LEU A 68 5.67 -17.48 10.08
N LEU A 69 6.85 -17.56 9.46
CA LEU A 69 7.49 -18.81 9.09
C LEU A 69 8.24 -19.46 10.24
N ALA A 70 8.58 -18.72 11.30
CA ALA A 70 9.37 -19.20 12.45
C ALA A 70 8.59 -20.14 13.40
N GLY A 71 7.34 -20.47 13.09
CA GLY A 71 6.49 -21.34 13.91
C GLY A 71 5.54 -20.56 14.84
N GLN A 72 4.66 -21.29 15.53
CA GLN A 72 3.70 -20.69 16.47
C GLN A 72 4.42 -20.19 17.73
N ASN A 73 3.87 -19.16 18.38
CA ASN A 73 4.38 -18.54 19.61
C ASN A 73 5.81 -17.98 19.51
N SER A 74 6.30 -17.73 18.30
CA SER A 74 7.59 -17.07 18.10
C SER A 74 7.49 -15.60 18.52
N PRO A 75 8.42 -15.09 19.36
CA PRO A 75 8.43 -13.68 19.76
C PRO A 75 8.73 -12.75 18.57
N LEU A 76 9.24 -13.30 17.46
CA LEU A 76 9.54 -12.53 16.25
C LEU A 76 8.29 -11.91 15.60
N ILE A 77 7.09 -12.39 15.93
CA ILE A 77 5.83 -11.81 15.44
C ILE A 77 5.66 -10.34 15.84
N ILE A 78 6.32 -9.90 16.91
CA ILE A 78 6.31 -8.50 17.35
C ILE A 78 6.91 -7.59 16.27
N PHE A 79 7.92 -8.06 15.51
CA PHE A 79 8.48 -7.29 14.39
C PHE A 79 7.47 -7.12 13.25
N SER A 80 6.67 -8.16 12.96
CA SER A 80 5.57 -8.06 11.99
C SER A 80 4.50 -7.07 12.45
N ALA A 81 4.08 -7.16 13.72
CA ALA A 81 3.04 -6.31 14.27
C ALA A 81 3.47 -4.83 14.31
N LEU A 82 4.63 -4.53 14.92
CA LEU A 82 5.14 -3.16 14.99
C LEU A 82 5.54 -2.64 13.61
N GLY A 83 6.18 -3.48 12.78
CA GLY A 83 6.57 -3.12 11.43
C GLY A 83 5.39 -2.68 10.58
N THR A 84 4.29 -3.43 10.61
CA THR A 84 3.07 -3.08 9.86
C THR A 84 2.40 -1.81 10.39
N MET A 85 2.43 -1.58 11.70
CA MET A 85 1.95 -0.31 12.27
C MET A 85 2.71 0.89 11.71
N PHE A 86 4.06 0.83 11.70
CA PHE A 86 4.87 1.90 11.11
C PHE A 86 4.65 2.03 9.62
N GLU A 87 4.57 0.91 8.90
CA GLU A 87 4.32 0.87 7.46
C GLU A 87 3.02 1.60 7.08
N CYS A 88 1.93 1.36 7.81
CA CYS A 88 0.66 2.05 7.62
C CYS A 88 0.77 3.57 7.81
N ILE A 89 1.52 4.02 8.83
CA ILE A 89 1.76 5.45 9.07
C ILE A 89 2.50 6.07 7.88
N PHE A 90 3.56 5.42 7.41
CA PHE A 90 4.32 5.88 6.24
C PHE A 90 3.47 5.93 4.97
N LEU A 91 2.59 4.95 4.78
CA LEU A 91 1.65 4.92 3.66
C LEU A 91 0.71 6.14 3.69
N ILE A 92 0.09 6.46 4.83
CA ILE A 92 -0.80 7.63 4.93
C ILE A 92 -0.06 8.95 4.71
N ILE A 93 1.14 9.11 5.28
CA ILE A 93 1.96 10.31 5.09
C ILE A 93 2.35 10.47 3.62
N THR A 94 2.79 9.39 2.98
CA THR A 94 3.25 9.43 1.57
C THR A 94 2.11 9.68 0.62
N LEU A 95 0.95 9.06 0.85
CA LEU A 95 -0.26 9.36 0.10
C LEU A 95 -0.62 10.84 0.20
N ARG A 96 -0.67 11.39 1.41
CA ARG A 96 -1.03 12.80 1.62
C ARG A 96 -0.08 13.74 0.87
N LYS A 97 1.22 13.42 0.84
CA LYS A 97 2.21 14.15 0.03
C LYS A 97 1.91 14.05 -1.47
N ILE A 98 1.54 12.87 -1.97
CA ILE A 98 1.15 12.67 -3.37
C ILE A 98 -0.11 13.51 -3.68
N GLU A 99 -1.14 13.44 -2.85
CA GLU A 99 -2.37 14.21 -3.04
C GLU A 99 -2.11 15.72 -3.07
N ILE A 100 -1.34 16.25 -2.12
CA ILE A 100 -0.99 17.69 -2.09
C ILE A 100 -0.19 18.09 -3.33
N LYS A 101 0.73 17.23 -3.78
CA LYS A 101 1.56 17.51 -4.95
C LYS A 101 0.78 17.60 -6.26
N TYR A 102 -0.26 16.77 -6.42
CA TYR A 102 -1.00 16.66 -7.67
C TYR A 102 -2.40 17.32 -7.64
N ARG A 103 -2.82 17.85 -6.49
CA ARG A 103 -4.03 18.67 -6.35
C ARG A 103 -3.87 19.98 -7.12
N ARG A 104 -4.85 20.29 -7.99
CA ARG A 104 -4.98 21.61 -8.61
C ARG A 104 -5.29 22.63 -7.51
N LYS A 105 -4.49 23.70 -7.48
CA LYS A 105 -4.66 24.82 -6.54
C LYS A 105 -5.83 25.70 -6.94
#